data_AF-A0A167SM63-F1
#
_entry.id   AF-A0A167SM63-F1
#
_cell.length_a   1.000
_cell.length_b   1.000
_cell.length_c   1.000
_cell.angle_alpha   90.00
_cell.angle_beta   90.00
_cell.angle_gamma   90.00
#
_symmetry.space_group_name_H-M   'P 1'
#
loop_
_entity.id
_entity.type
_entity.pdbx_description
1 polymer ?
#
loop_
_entity_poly.entity_id
_entity_poly.type
_entity_poly.pdbx_seq_one_letter_code
_entity_poly.pdbx_strand_id
1 'polypeptide(L)'
;MEDLAKHATDFVEPISYTYGGEVTLWECPPNGQGITALLALGILENMQDQGKIKSLLETDHNSVEYLHALVEAMRLAFADTQYYVADPDVEHIPVKELLSKEYLSERAKLFNPQGTDPHVVHGNPVHSSDTVYFSVTDQWGDACSFIQSNYSGFGTAAVPKGCGFTLQNRGSGFILDEGHPNALKGGKRPYHTIIPAMATRGEELFLSYGVMGGYMQPQGHVQVLLNILRGFTAQAALDAPRFCISAGLPDSAEKGWNDAGNPNSEVNFEEGI
;
A
#
# COMPACT_ATOMS: atom_id res chain seq x y z
N MET A 1 -10.26 -21.29 21.66
CA MET A 1 -10.95 -22.33 20.85
C MET A 1 -12.24 -21.81 20.26
N GLU A 2 -13.06 -21.07 21.00
CA GLU A 2 -14.27 -20.45 20.44
C GLU A 2 -13.98 -19.50 19.27
N ASP A 3 -12.94 -18.65 19.35
CA ASP A 3 -12.60 -17.73 18.26
C ASP A 3 -12.25 -18.46 16.96
N LEU A 4 -11.46 -19.55 17.06
CA LEU A 4 -11.11 -20.37 15.91
C LEU A 4 -12.34 -21.08 15.31
N ALA A 5 -13.27 -21.53 16.16
CA ALA A 5 -14.48 -22.20 15.71
C ALA A 5 -15.51 -21.25 15.06
N LYS A 6 -15.46 -19.95 15.43
CA LYS A 6 -16.34 -18.90 14.88
C LYS A 6 -15.76 -18.23 13.63
N HIS A 7 -14.49 -18.45 13.30
CA HIS A 7 -13.84 -17.84 12.14
C HIS A 7 -14.41 -18.39 10.83
N ALA A 8 -14.68 -17.48 9.90
CA ALA A 8 -15.01 -17.77 8.51
C ALA A 8 -14.18 -16.86 7.58
N THR A 9 -13.98 -17.29 6.33
CA THR A 9 -13.36 -16.47 5.29
C THR A 9 -14.44 -15.73 4.52
N ASP A 10 -14.26 -14.42 4.36
CA ASP A 10 -15.22 -13.57 3.68
C ASP A 10 -14.92 -13.47 2.18
N PHE A 11 -15.98 -13.45 1.38
CA PHE A 11 -15.92 -12.98 0.00
C PHE A 11 -16.27 -11.49 0.00
N VAL A 12 -15.36 -10.67 -0.50
CA VAL A 12 -15.49 -9.21 -0.49
C VAL A 12 -15.45 -8.66 -1.91
N GLU A 13 -16.17 -7.57 -2.14
CA GLU A 13 -16.09 -6.82 -3.39
C GLU A 13 -14.79 -6.01 -3.42
N PRO A 14 -13.96 -6.12 -4.47
CA PRO A 14 -12.74 -5.33 -4.58
C PRO A 14 -13.06 -3.85 -4.77
N ILE A 15 -12.14 -3.00 -4.34
CA ILE A 15 -12.18 -1.56 -4.57
C ILE A 15 -11.24 -1.21 -5.72
N SER A 16 -11.47 -0.10 -6.41
CA SER A 16 -10.68 0.22 -7.59
C SER A 16 -10.49 1.69 -7.85
N TYR A 17 -9.50 1.99 -8.70
CA TYR A 17 -9.25 3.30 -9.28
C TYR A 17 -8.83 3.14 -10.73
N THR A 18 -9.43 3.93 -11.64
CA THR A 18 -9.08 3.94 -13.06
C THR A 18 -8.09 5.05 -13.35
N TYR A 19 -6.85 4.69 -13.63
CA TYR A 19 -5.76 5.61 -13.97
C TYR A 19 -5.66 5.84 -15.50
N GLY A 20 -5.50 7.09 -15.89
CA GLY A 20 -5.42 7.53 -17.29
C GLY A 20 -6.71 7.31 -18.08
N GLY A 21 -7.83 7.03 -17.40
CA GLY A 21 -9.09 6.63 -18.05
C GLY A 21 -9.04 5.29 -18.79
N GLU A 22 -7.96 4.52 -18.65
CA GLU A 22 -7.73 3.29 -19.43
C GLU A 22 -7.55 2.05 -18.54
N VAL A 23 -6.73 2.15 -17.49
CA VAL A 23 -6.34 0.99 -16.66
C VAL A 23 -6.95 1.10 -15.28
N THR A 24 -7.72 0.10 -14.89
CA THR A 24 -8.34 0.03 -13.57
C THR A 24 -7.50 -0.88 -12.67
N LEU A 25 -6.92 -0.32 -11.61
CA LEU A 25 -6.26 -1.08 -10.54
C LEU A 25 -7.31 -1.54 -9.53
N TRP A 26 -7.26 -2.82 -9.18
CA TRP A 26 -8.15 -3.47 -8.22
C TRP A 26 -7.36 -3.95 -7.02
N GLU A 27 -7.92 -3.69 -5.84
CA GLU A 27 -7.32 -3.99 -4.55
C GLU A 27 -8.38 -4.56 -3.59
N CYS A 28 -7.94 -5.33 -2.61
CA CYS A 28 -8.84 -5.73 -1.52
C CYS A 28 -9.33 -4.49 -0.74
N PRO A 29 -10.60 -4.47 -0.30
CA PRO A 29 -11.11 -3.39 0.55
C PRO A 29 -10.43 -3.38 1.93
N PRO A 30 -10.63 -2.31 2.72
CA PRO A 30 -10.33 -2.33 4.14
C PRO A 30 -10.87 -3.60 4.83
N ASN A 31 -10.20 -4.17 5.82
CA ASN A 31 -9.05 -3.65 6.58
C ASN A 31 -7.67 -3.76 5.90
N GLY A 32 -7.61 -4.15 4.63
CA GLY A 32 -6.39 -4.12 3.82
C GLY A 32 -5.92 -2.71 3.46
N GLN A 33 -4.61 -2.56 3.25
CA GLN A 33 -3.99 -1.28 2.85
C GLN A 33 -3.98 -1.01 1.33
N GLY A 34 -4.71 -1.79 0.52
CA GLY A 34 -4.63 -1.68 -0.95
C GLY A 34 -5.13 -0.31 -1.45
N ILE A 35 -6.07 0.29 -0.71
CA ILE A 35 -6.54 1.66 -0.93
C ILE A 35 -5.42 2.70 -0.94
N THR A 36 -4.27 2.46 -0.29
CA THR A 36 -3.11 3.36 -0.34
C THR A 36 -2.59 3.51 -1.78
N ALA A 37 -2.50 2.41 -2.54
CA ALA A 37 -2.06 2.45 -3.93
C ALA A 37 -3.08 3.20 -4.82
N LEU A 38 -4.37 2.97 -4.58
CA LEU A 38 -5.46 3.65 -5.29
C LEU A 38 -5.45 5.16 -5.04
N LEU A 39 -5.31 5.58 -3.78
CA LEU A 39 -5.19 6.98 -3.38
C LEU A 39 -3.97 7.63 -4.04
N ALA A 40 -2.81 6.97 -4.01
CA ALA A 40 -1.60 7.50 -4.61
C ALA A 40 -1.76 7.71 -6.12
N LEU A 41 -2.32 6.73 -6.86
CA LEU A 41 -2.60 6.89 -8.30
C LEU A 41 -3.56 8.04 -8.57
N GLY A 42 -4.62 8.15 -7.78
CA GLY A 42 -5.60 9.23 -7.95
C GLY A 42 -5.05 10.61 -7.64
N ILE A 43 -4.22 10.73 -6.61
CA ILE A 43 -3.51 11.98 -6.29
C ILE A 43 -2.56 12.34 -7.44
N LEU A 44 -1.75 11.40 -7.92
CA LEU A 44 -0.81 11.62 -9.03
C LEU A 44 -1.53 12.07 -10.31
N GLU A 45 -2.64 11.41 -10.67
CA GLU A 45 -3.45 11.82 -11.81
C GLU A 45 -3.99 13.24 -11.64
N ASN A 46 -4.51 13.59 -10.46
CA ASN A 46 -4.99 14.95 -10.20
C ASN A 46 -3.86 15.99 -10.19
N MET A 47 -2.63 15.63 -9.80
CA MET A 47 -1.47 16.51 -9.96
C MET A 47 -1.18 16.80 -11.44
N GLN A 48 -1.33 15.82 -12.32
CA GLN A 48 -1.19 16.00 -13.78
C GLN A 48 -2.32 16.88 -14.32
N ASP A 49 -3.58 16.60 -13.97
CA ASP A 49 -4.76 17.37 -14.40
C ASP A 49 -4.67 18.85 -13.99
N GLN A 50 -4.12 19.11 -12.80
CA GLN A 50 -3.89 20.47 -12.28
C GLN A 50 -2.64 21.15 -12.87
N GLY A 51 -1.88 20.48 -13.75
CA GLY A 51 -0.66 21.01 -14.35
C GLY A 51 0.51 21.20 -13.38
N LYS A 52 0.47 20.54 -12.21
CA LYS A 52 1.54 20.60 -11.20
C LYS A 52 2.75 19.75 -11.58
N ILE A 53 2.50 18.64 -12.28
CA ILE A 53 3.52 17.75 -12.83
C ILE A 53 3.18 17.45 -14.30
N LYS A 54 4.20 17.05 -15.07
CA LYS A 54 3.99 16.50 -16.42
C LYS A 54 3.40 15.09 -16.31
N SER A 55 2.94 14.55 -17.44
CA SER A 55 2.60 13.13 -17.53
C SER A 55 3.75 12.28 -16.99
N LEU A 56 3.47 11.43 -16.01
CA LEU A 56 4.46 10.53 -15.44
C LEU A 56 4.99 9.56 -16.50
N LEU A 57 4.15 9.18 -17.47
CA LEU A 57 4.55 8.27 -18.55
C LEU A 57 5.53 8.91 -19.56
N GLU A 58 5.53 10.24 -19.64
CA GLU A 58 6.43 11.03 -20.52
C GLU A 58 7.62 11.65 -19.77
N THR A 59 7.56 11.66 -18.43
CA THR A 59 8.67 12.12 -17.59
C THR A 59 9.74 11.02 -17.54
N ASP A 60 11.01 11.42 -17.57
CA ASP A 60 12.14 10.49 -17.51
C ASP A 60 12.02 9.58 -16.28
N HIS A 61 12.10 8.27 -16.51
CA HIS A 61 11.96 7.28 -15.45
C HIS A 61 13.02 7.49 -14.36
N ASN A 62 12.58 7.54 -13.11
CA ASN A 62 13.41 7.82 -11.94
C ASN A 62 14.17 9.16 -11.99
N SER A 63 13.69 10.15 -12.75
CA SER A 63 14.14 11.54 -12.60
C SER A 63 13.76 12.09 -11.22
N VAL A 64 14.39 13.20 -10.83
CA VAL A 64 14.10 13.87 -9.55
C VAL A 64 12.62 14.28 -9.47
N GLU A 65 12.08 14.84 -10.55
CA GLU A 65 10.70 15.29 -10.64
C GLU A 65 9.72 14.11 -10.53
N TYR A 66 10.04 13.00 -11.22
CA TYR A 66 9.26 11.77 -11.16
C TYR A 66 9.22 11.21 -9.72
N LEU A 67 10.40 11.03 -9.12
CA LEU A 67 10.52 10.47 -7.77
C LEU A 67 9.86 11.37 -6.72
N HIS A 68 10.05 12.68 -6.80
CA HIS A 68 9.43 13.63 -5.87
C HIS A 68 7.91 13.57 -5.92
N ALA A 69 7.32 13.52 -7.12
CA ALA A 69 5.87 13.39 -7.27
C ALA A 69 5.35 12.09 -6.63
N LEU A 70 5.98 10.97 -6.92
CA LEU A 70 5.59 9.67 -6.37
C LEU A 70 5.74 9.60 -4.85
N VAL A 71 6.86 10.10 -4.32
CA VAL A 71 7.11 10.11 -2.87
C VAL A 71 6.07 10.96 -2.15
N GLU A 72 5.80 12.18 -2.60
CA GLU A 72 4.82 13.05 -1.95
C GLU A 72 3.38 12.49 -2.06
N ALA A 73 3.02 11.90 -3.20
CA ALA A 73 1.71 11.24 -3.35
C ALA A 73 1.57 10.05 -2.39
N MET A 74 2.62 9.21 -2.26
CA MET A 74 2.62 8.10 -1.32
C MET A 74 2.54 8.57 0.13
N ARG A 75 3.25 9.65 0.52
CA ARG A 75 3.18 10.22 1.87
C ARG A 75 1.76 10.68 2.22
N LEU A 76 1.07 11.35 1.28
CA LEU A 76 -0.32 11.76 1.45
C LEU A 76 -1.26 10.56 1.58
N ALA A 77 -1.11 9.56 0.72
CA ALA A 77 -1.92 8.34 0.75
C ALA A 77 -1.70 7.53 2.04
N PHE A 78 -0.45 7.39 2.51
CA PHE A 78 -0.16 6.72 3.78
C PHE A 78 -0.74 7.47 4.97
N ALA A 79 -0.68 8.81 4.99
CA ALA A 79 -1.29 9.59 6.06
C ALA A 79 -2.80 9.34 6.17
N ASP A 80 -3.51 9.30 5.04
CA ASP A 80 -4.95 9.02 5.04
C ASP A 80 -5.25 7.58 5.49
N THR A 81 -4.49 6.61 4.98
CA THR A 81 -4.77 5.20 5.27
C THR A 81 -4.38 4.78 6.68
N GLN A 82 -3.33 5.36 7.27
CA GLN A 82 -3.00 5.10 8.68
C GLN A 82 -4.11 5.55 9.63
N TYR A 83 -4.87 6.60 9.26
CA TYR A 83 -5.98 7.08 10.07
C TYR A 83 -7.30 6.33 9.78
N TYR A 84 -7.69 6.23 8.51
CA TYR A 84 -9.03 5.75 8.13
C TYR A 84 -9.15 4.23 7.99
N VAL A 85 -8.09 3.50 7.65
CA VAL A 85 -8.19 2.06 7.42
C VAL A 85 -8.27 1.31 8.75
N ALA A 86 -9.40 0.64 8.95
CA ALA A 86 -9.70 -0.20 10.10
C ALA A 86 -10.56 -1.40 9.67
N ASP A 87 -11.11 -2.12 10.64
CA ASP A 87 -12.10 -3.18 10.36
C ASP A 87 -13.44 -2.58 9.91
N PRO A 88 -13.91 -2.83 8.67
CA PRO A 88 -15.19 -2.31 8.18
C PRO A 88 -16.40 -2.89 8.91
N ASP A 89 -16.25 -4.01 9.62
CA ASP A 89 -17.35 -4.60 10.40
C ASP A 89 -17.58 -3.86 11.73
N VAL A 90 -16.62 -3.00 12.13
CA VAL A 90 -16.63 -2.28 13.41
C VAL A 90 -16.66 -0.77 13.21
N GLU A 91 -15.93 -0.26 12.21
CA GLU A 91 -15.84 1.16 11.91
C GLU A 91 -16.39 1.47 10.52
N HIS A 92 -16.97 2.66 10.34
CA HIS A 92 -17.32 3.14 9.01
C HIS A 92 -16.09 3.72 8.31
N ILE A 93 -15.76 3.20 7.13
CA ILE A 93 -14.60 3.62 6.35
C ILE A 93 -15.11 4.26 5.05
N PRO A 94 -14.85 5.56 4.83
CA PRO A 94 -15.43 6.32 3.72
C PRO A 94 -14.67 6.09 2.41
N VAL A 95 -14.61 4.83 1.95
CA VAL A 95 -13.82 4.43 0.77
C VAL A 95 -14.19 5.22 -0.49
N LYS A 96 -15.50 5.44 -0.72
CA LYS A 96 -15.99 6.13 -1.92
C LYS A 96 -15.59 7.61 -1.90
N GLU A 97 -15.65 8.24 -0.73
CA GLU A 97 -15.27 9.62 -0.53
C GLU A 97 -13.76 9.80 -0.66
N LEU A 98 -12.97 8.88 -0.08
CA LEU A 98 -11.50 8.87 -0.19
C LEU A 98 -11.04 8.69 -1.65
N LEU A 99 -11.76 7.90 -2.44
CA LEU A 99 -11.47 7.69 -3.87
C LEU A 99 -12.24 8.65 -4.81
N SER A 100 -12.94 9.64 -4.26
CA SER A 100 -13.66 10.63 -5.06
C SER A 100 -12.71 11.59 -5.76
N LYS A 101 -13.09 12.05 -6.96
CA LYS A 101 -12.31 13.04 -7.71
C LYS A 101 -12.12 14.32 -6.90
N GLU A 102 -13.14 14.75 -6.17
CA GLU A 102 -13.11 15.94 -5.33
C GLU A 102 -12.05 15.82 -4.24
N TYR A 103 -12.05 14.72 -3.49
CA TYR A 103 -11.08 14.51 -2.41
C TYR A 103 -9.64 14.39 -2.95
N LEU A 104 -9.43 13.57 -3.97
CA LEU A 104 -8.11 13.39 -4.59
C LEU A 104 -7.56 14.70 -5.17
N SER A 105 -8.42 15.54 -5.74
CA SER A 105 -8.07 16.87 -6.22
C SER A 105 -7.64 17.79 -5.07
N GLU A 106 -8.32 17.77 -3.92
CA GLU A 106 -7.90 18.53 -2.73
C GLU A 106 -6.54 18.04 -2.19
N ARG A 107 -6.31 16.73 -2.15
CA ARG A 107 -5.03 16.16 -1.72
C ARG A 107 -3.89 16.56 -2.67
N ALA A 108 -4.12 16.54 -3.99
CA ALA A 108 -3.14 16.96 -4.99
C ALA A 108 -2.72 18.44 -4.86
N LYS A 109 -3.56 19.31 -4.29
CA LYS A 109 -3.20 20.72 -4.03
C LYS A 109 -2.04 20.86 -3.05
N LEU A 110 -1.88 19.91 -2.13
CA LEU A 110 -0.83 19.91 -1.12
C LEU A 110 0.57 19.65 -1.70
N PHE A 111 0.65 19.12 -2.92
CA PHE A 111 1.94 18.92 -3.59
C PHE A 111 2.61 20.26 -3.93
N ASN A 112 3.87 20.35 -3.52
CA ASN A 112 4.78 21.44 -3.85
C ASN A 112 5.99 20.89 -4.64
N PRO A 113 6.19 21.29 -5.90
CA PRO A 113 7.32 20.79 -6.70
C PRO A 113 8.69 21.29 -6.20
N GLN A 114 8.74 22.28 -5.31
CA GLN A 114 9.96 22.94 -4.86
C GLN A 114 10.39 22.52 -3.46
N GLY A 115 9.63 21.64 -2.80
CA GLY A 115 9.98 21.13 -1.49
C GLY A 115 8.92 20.23 -0.90
N THR A 116 9.32 19.47 0.12
CA THR A 116 8.42 18.60 0.88
C THR A 116 7.56 19.41 1.84
N ASP A 117 6.31 19.01 2.06
CA ASP A 117 5.50 19.56 3.15
C ASP A 117 5.97 18.96 4.51
N PRO A 118 6.46 19.78 5.46
CA PRO A 118 6.81 19.31 6.81
C PRO A 118 5.59 19.02 7.68
N HIS A 119 4.40 19.45 7.27
CA HIS A 119 3.13 19.31 7.98
C HIS A 119 2.26 18.17 7.44
N VAL A 120 2.83 17.21 6.70
CA VAL A 120 2.14 15.93 6.49
C VAL A 120 2.00 15.26 7.87
N VAL A 121 0.87 15.55 8.53
CA VAL A 121 0.55 15.02 9.86
C VAL A 121 0.41 13.51 9.73
N HIS A 122 1.49 12.85 10.12
CA HIS A 122 1.71 11.44 10.38
C HIS A 122 1.22 10.45 9.32
N GLY A 123 2.21 9.98 8.55
CA GLY A 123 2.16 8.89 7.60
C GLY A 123 3.53 8.20 7.54
N ASN A 124 4.08 7.72 8.66
CA ASN A 124 5.37 7.03 8.63
C ASN A 124 5.15 5.51 8.76
N PRO A 125 5.32 4.72 7.69
CA PRO A 125 5.16 3.28 7.78
C PRO A 125 6.28 2.66 8.61
N VAL A 126 5.97 2.29 9.85
CA VAL A 126 6.90 1.54 10.72
C VAL A 126 6.78 0.05 10.44
N HIS A 127 7.93 -0.61 10.22
CA HIS A 127 8.14 -2.06 10.02
C HIS A 127 8.04 -2.60 8.59
N SER A 128 9.16 -3.12 8.08
CA SER A 128 9.20 -4.06 6.95
C SER A 128 8.79 -5.46 7.42
N SER A 129 8.10 -6.19 6.54
CA SER A 129 7.57 -7.53 6.80
C SER A 129 7.77 -8.39 5.56
N ASP A 130 8.45 -9.52 5.74
CA ASP A 130 8.59 -10.53 4.69
C ASP A 130 7.26 -11.29 4.54
N THR A 131 6.81 -11.40 3.31
CA THR A 131 5.50 -11.94 2.92
C THR A 131 5.72 -12.86 1.73
N VAL A 132 4.84 -13.83 1.46
CA VAL A 132 4.91 -14.62 0.23
C VAL A 132 3.77 -14.20 -0.68
N TYR A 133 4.12 -13.79 -1.90
CA TYR A 133 3.20 -13.50 -3.00
C TYR A 133 3.41 -14.52 -4.12
N PHE A 134 2.34 -14.90 -4.80
CA PHE A 134 2.40 -15.60 -6.08
C PHE A 134 1.21 -15.25 -6.98
N SER A 135 1.42 -15.39 -8.28
CA SER A 135 0.41 -15.16 -9.32
C SER A 135 0.27 -16.41 -10.17
N VAL A 136 -0.95 -16.82 -10.47
CA VAL A 136 -1.25 -17.92 -11.40
C VAL A 136 -2.20 -17.42 -12.46
N THR A 137 -1.98 -17.83 -13.70
CA THR A 137 -2.92 -17.67 -14.82
C THR A 137 -3.02 -18.99 -15.57
N ASP A 138 -4.16 -19.25 -16.21
CA ASP A 138 -4.34 -20.45 -17.01
C ASP A 138 -4.87 -20.18 -18.43
N GLN A 139 -5.04 -21.26 -19.20
CA GLN A 139 -5.46 -21.20 -20.60
C GLN A 139 -6.93 -20.81 -20.80
N TRP A 140 -7.74 -20.81 -19.74
CA TRP A 140 -9.16 -20.44 -19.79
C TRP A 140 -9.39 -18.96 -19.48
N GLY A 141 -8.33 -18.23 -19.12
CA GLY A 141 -8.38 -16.82 -18.77
C GLY A 141 -8.58 -16.57 -17.28
N ASP A 142 -8.53 -17.61 -16.44
CA ASP A 142 -8.58 -17.44 -14.99
C ASP A 142 -7.24 -16.91 -14.49
N ALA A 143 -7.30 -16.05 -13.47
CA ALA A 143 -6.13 -15.52 -12.79
C ALA A 143 -6.34 -15.48 -11.27
N CYS A 144 -5.25 -15.69 -10.53
CA CYS A 144 -5.22 -15.59 -9.08
C CYS A 144 -3.98 -14.80 -8.64
N SER A 145 -4.23 -13.64 -8.05
CA SER A 145 -3.23 -12.85 -7.33
C SER A 145 -3.36 -13.22 -5.85
N PHE A 146 -2.38 -13.95 -5.32
CA PHE A 146 -2.47 -14.55 -3.99
C PHE A 146 -1.32 -14.11 -3.10
N ILE A 147 -1.66 -13.73 -1.86
CA ILE A 147 -0.68 -13.30 -0.89
C ILE A 147 -1.03 -13.84 0.51
N GLN A 148 -0.03 -14.29 1.25
CA GLN A 148 -0.18 -14.71 2.64
C GLN A 148 1.05 -14.37 3.48
N SER A 149 0.85 -14.13 4.77
CA SER A 149 1.93 -13.71 5.67
C SER A 149 1.62 -14.02 7.12
N ASN A 150 2.65 -14.35 7.89
CA ASN A 150 2.62 -14.36 9.35
C ASN A 150 2.80 -12.97 9.98
N TYR A 151 2.76 -11.92 9.16
CA TYR A 151 3.24 -10.56 9.44
C TYR A 151 4.77 -10.51 9.55
N SER A 152 5.36 -10.49 10.74
CA SER A 152 6.81 -10.35 10.88
C SER A 152 7.51 -11.71 10.81
N GLY A 153 8.08 -12.10 9.66
CA GLY A 153 8.88 -13.32 9.53
C GLY A 153 8.14 -14.58 10.02
N PHE A 154 8.63 -15.23 11.08
CA PHE A 154 7.98 -16.39 11.70
C PHE A 154 6.74 -16.06 12.56
N GLY A 155 6.27 -14.82 12.55
CA GLY A 155 5.17 -14.32 13.37
C GLY A 155 5.58 -14.21 14.83
N THR A 156 4.80 -14.83 15.71
CA THR A 156 5.10 -14.91 17.15
C THR A 156 6.22 -15.91 17.49
N ALA A 157 6.64 -16.74 16.52
CA ALA A 157 7.46 -17.93 16.72
C ALA A 157 6.85 -19.01 17.65
N ALA A 158 5.60 -18.83 18.10
CA ALA A 158 4.88 -19.85 18.85
C ALA A 158 4.45 -20.98 17.90
N VAL A 159 4.84 -22.22 18.22
CA VAL A 159 4.50 -23.42 17.46
C VAL A 159 3.54 -24.28 18.29
N PRO A 160 2.27 -24.45 17.88
CA PRO A 160 1.35 -25.35 18.55
C PRO A 160 1.90 -26.78 18.57
N LYS A 161 1.78 -27.46 19.73
CA LYS A 161 2.38 -28.77 19.97
C LYS A 161 1.93 -29.79 18.91
N GLY A 162 2.89 -30.30 18.15
CA GLY A 162 2.66 -31.33 17.12
C GLY A 162 2.14 -30.82 15.78
N CYS A 163 2.01 -29.50 15.58
CA CYS A 163 1.39 -28.93 14.37
C CYS A 163 2.40 -28.49 13.29
N GLY A 164 3.64 -28.16 13.66
CA GLY A 164 4.70 -27.84 12.70
C GLY A 164 4.57 -26.50 11.96
N PHE A 165 3.68 -25.60 12.42
CA PHE A 165 3.54 -24.24 11.89
C PHE A 165 3.63 -23.19 13.01
N THR A 166 4.02 -21.97 12.67
CA THR A 166 4.05 -20.84 13.61
C THR A 166 2.74 -20.03 13.57
N LEU A 167 2.44 -19.30 14.65
CA LEU A 167 1.30 -18.39 14.71
C LEU A 167 1.70 -16.97 14.31
N GLN A 168 0.89 -16.32 13.47
CA GLN A 168 1.09 -14.94 13.05
C GLN A 168 1.11 -13.94 14.21
N ASN A 169 1.83 -12.82 14.07
CA ASN A 169 1.79 -11.68 15.00
C ASN A 169 1.01 -10.48 14.43
N ARG A 170 0.04 -10.72 13.53
CA ARG A 170 -0.75 -9.68 12.85
C ARG A 170 -1.48 -8.70 13.79
N GLY A 171 -1.77 -9.11 15.02
CA GLY A 171 -2.33 -8.22 16.05
C GLY A 171 -1.48 -6.97 16.31
N SER A 172 -0.19 -6.98 15.97
CA SER A 172 0.67 -5.79 15.99
C SER A 172 0.25 -4.69 15.02
N GLY A 173 -0.71 -4.94 14.12
CA GLY A 173 -1.31 -3.92 13.27
C GLY A 173 -2.34 -3.04 13.99
N PHE A 174 -2.70 -3.31 15.26
CA PHE A 174 -3.57 -2.43 16.04
C PHE A 174 -2.84 -1.22 16.61
N ILE A 175 -3.60 -0.15 16.85
CA ILE A 175 -3.18 1.03 17.61
C ILE A 175 -3.68 0.89 19.05
N LEU A 176 -2.87 1.32 20.03
CA LEU A 176 -3.19 1.23 21.45
C LEU A 176 -3.83 2.51 22.01
N ASP A 177 -3.90 3.57 21.21
CA ASP A 177 -4.59 4.80 21.58
C ASP A 177 -6.10 4.60 21.55
N GLU A 178 -6.73 4.77 22.71
CA GLU A 178 -8.18 4.72 22.84
C GLU A 178 -8.83 5.82 21.97
N GLY A 179 -9.79 5.42 21.14
CA GLY A 179 -10.49 6.32 20.22
C GLY A 179 -9.92 6.37 18.79
N HIS A 180 -8.77 5.76 18.52
CA HIS A 180 -8.30 5.60 17.15
C HIS A 180 -9.22 4.62 16.38
N PRO A 181 -9.57 4.85 15.10
CA PRO A 181 -10.40 3.93 14.33
C PRO A 181 -9.83 2.51 14.28
N ASN A 182 -8.52 2.35 14.26
CA ASN A 182 -7.84 1.03 14.34
C ASN A 182 -7.40 0.64 15.78
N ALA A 183 -8.11 1.12 16.81
CA ALA A 183 -7.83 0.72 18.20
C ALA A 183 -8.12 -0.76 18.45
N LEU A 184 -7.30 -1.39 19.30
CA LEU A 184 -7.45 -2.80 19.70
C LEU A 184 -8.82 -3.07 20.34
N LYS A 185 -9.56 -4.03 19.78
CA LYS A 185 -10.86 -4.49 20.30
C LYS A 185 -11.06 -5.98 20.05
N GLY A 186 -11.71 -6.67 20.98
CA GLY A 186 -12.04 -8.09 20.83
C GLY A 186 -12.93 -8.34 19.61
N GLY A 187 -12.59 -9.35 18.80
CA GLY A 187 -13.33 -9.71 17.58
C GLY A 187 -13.06 -8.81 16.36
N LYS A 188 -12.28 -7.74 16.51
CA LYS A 188 -11.89 -6.82 15.43
C LYS A 188 -10.69 -7.37 14.66
N ARG A 189 -10.58 -7.04 13.38
CA ARG A 189 -9.43 -7.29 12.51
C ARG A 189 -8.49 -6.06 12.51
N PRO A 190 -7.17 -6.23 12.70
CA PRO A 190 -6.23 -5.11 12.66
C PRO A 190 -5.99 -4.62 11.24
N TYR A 191 -5.50 -3.38 11.07
CA TYR A 191 -4.93 -2.91 9.80
C TYR A 191 -4.02 -3.98 9.16
N HIS A 192 -4.24 -4.27 7.89
CA HIS A 192 -3.63 -5.40 7.22
C HIS A 192 -2.71 -4.97 6.07
N THR A 193 -1.44 -5.39 6.14
CA THR A 193 -0.43 -4.96 5.16
C THR A 193 -0.41 -5.78 3.87
N ILE A 194 -0.88 -7.04 3.86
CA ILE A 194 -0.85 -7.84 2.63
C ILE A 194 -1.89 -7.33 1.62
N ILE A 195 -1.46 -7.10 0.39
CA ILE A 195 -2.32 -6.64 -0.70
C ILE A 195 -2.00 -7.42 -1.98
N PRO A 196 -2.94 -8.24 -2.50
CA PRO A 196 -2.86 -8.76 -3.85
C PRO A 196 -3.48 -7.75 -4.83
N ALA A 197 -2.86 -7.54 -5.99
CA ALA A 197 -3.39 -6.63 -6.99
C ALA A 197 -3.72 -7.32 -8.31
N MET A 198 -4.73 -6.78 -8.98
CA MET A 198 -5.01 -7.02 -10.39
C MET A 198 -5.28 -5.70 -11.09
N ALA A 199 -4.96 -5.60 -12.36
CA ALA A 199 -5.36 -4.48 -13.20
C ALA A 199 -6.13 -4.98 -14.42
N THR A 200 -7.14 -4.22 -14.84
CA THR A 200 -7.92 -4.48 -16.05
C THR A 200 -7.82 -3.31 -17.03
N ARG A 201 -8.05 -3.59 -18.31
CA ARG A 201 -8.30 -2.57 -19.35
C ARG A 201 -9.70 -2.80 -19.90
N GLY A 202 -10.63 -1.90 -19.55
CA GLY A 202 -12.05 -2.21 -19.66
C GLY A 202 -12.39 -3.44 -18.80
N GLU A 203 -13.04 -4.43 -19.40
CA GLU A 203 -13.45 -5.68 -18.74
C GLU A 203 -12.38 -6.80 -18.83
N GLU A 204 -11.27 -6.56 -19.53
CA GLU A 204 -10.25 -7.58 -19.78
C GLU A 204 -9.13 -7.54 -18.72
N LEU A 205 -8.69 -8.72 -18.26
CA LEU A 205 -7.52 -8.83 -17.39
C LEU A 205 -6.27 -8.31 -18.11
N PHE A 206 -5.63 -7.32 -17.50
CA PHE A 206 -4.41 -6.71 -18.02
C PHE A 206 -3.15 -7.16 -17.25
N LEU A 207 -3.23 -7.26 -15.93
CA LEU A 207 -2.10 -7.60 -15.08
C LEU A 207 -2.56 -8.30 -13.79
N SER A 208 -1.87 -9.39 -13.39
CA SER A 208 -2.02 -10.03 -12.08
C SER A 208 -0.68 -10.01 -11.36
N TYR A 209 -0.54 -9.17 -10.34
CA TYR A 209 0.76 -8.82 -9.76
C TYR A 209 0.69 -8.47 -8.27
N GLY A 210 1.86 -8.43 -7.65
CA GLY A 210 2.03 -8.06 -6.26
C GLY A 210 3.50 -7.80 -5.99
N VAL A 211 3.78 -6.87 -5.09
CA VAL A 211 5.14 -6.58 -4.62
C VAL A 211 5.16 -6.84 -3.13
N MET A 212 6.05 -7.70 -2.65
CA MET A 212 6.16 -8.06 -1.23
C MET A 212 6.86 -6.98 -0.42
N GLY A 213 6.67 -6.97 0.91
CA GLY A 213 7.48 -6.15 1.83
C GLY A 213 6.71 -5.21 2.75
N GLY A 214 5.66 -5.67 3.45
CA GLY A 214 4.94 -4.84 4.44
C GLY A 214 4.37 -3.54 3.85
N TYR A 215 4.90 -2.38 4.24
CA TYR A 215 4.48 -1.09 3.68
C TYR A 215 5.16 -0.72 2.35
N MET A 216 6.09 -1.53 1.86
CA MET A 216 6.56 -1.42 0.48
C MET A 216 5.47 -1.83 -0.51
N GLN A 217 4.50 -2.67 -0.12
CA GLN A 217 3.56 -3.25 -1.08
C GLN A 217 2.77 -2.19 -1.86
N PRO A 218 2.13 -1.17 -1.26
CA PRO A 218 1.43 -0.14 -2.03
C PRO A 218 2.37 0.69 -2.92
N GLN A 219 3.57 0.99 -2.42
CA GLN A 219 4.60 1.74 -3.15
C GLN A 219 5.06 0.97 -4.38
N GLY A 220 5.30 -0.33 -4.22
CA GLY A 220 5.66 -1.24 -5.29
C GLY A 220 4.52 -1.45 -6.28
N HIS A 221 3.27 -1.50 -5.82
CA HIS A 221 2.10 -1.64 -6.69
C HIS A 221 1.99 -0.47 -7.67
N VAL A 222 2.18 0.76 -7.19
CA VAL A 222 2.20 1.97 -8.01
C VAL A 222 3.40 1.97 -8.96
N GLN A 223 4.61 1.72 -8.45
CA GLN A 223 5.83 1.75 -9.26
C GLN A 223 5.81 0.72 -10.39
N VAL A 224 5.45 -0.54 -10.09
CA VAL A 224 5.37 -1.62 -11.10
C VAL A 224 4.29 -1.31 -12.13
N LEU A 225 3.10 -0.86 -11.71
CA LEU A 225 2.03 -0.51 -12.65
C LEU A 225 2.49 0.59 -13.61
N LEU A 226 3.06 1.69 -13.11
CA LEU A 226 3.52 2.78 -13.96
C LEU A 226 4.66 2.35 -14.91
N ASN A 227 5.52 1.41 -14.48
CA ASN A 227 6.57 0.86 -15.34
C ASN A 227 5.99 0.02 -16.49
N ILE A 228 5.01 -0.84 -16.20
CA ILE A 228 4.26 -1.57 -17.24
C ILE A 228 3.57 -0.60 -18.20
N LEU A 229 2.93 0.46 -17.68
CA LEU A 229 2.24 1.46 -18.51
C LEU A 229 3.18 2.29 -19.39
N ARG A 230 4.44 2.47 -18.98
CA ARG A 230 5.50 3.05 -19.82
C ARG A 230 6.03 2.11 -20.90
N GLY A 231 5.57 0.86 -20.93
CA GLY A 231 5.95 -0.13 -21.94
C GLY A 231 7.09 -1.06 -21.51
N PHE A 232 7.44 -1.10 -20.22
CA PHE A 232 8.39 -2.11 -19.74
C PHE A 232 7.76 -3.50 -19.84
N THR A 233 8.60 -4.50 -20.11
CA THR A 233 8.19 -5.90 -19.96
C THR A 233 7.95 -6.23 -18.48
N ALA A 234 7.25 -7.32 -18.19
CA ALA A 234 7.04 -7.76 -16.80
C ALA A 234 8.35 -7.90 -16.01
N GLN A 235 9.39 -8.47 -16.64
CA GLN A 235 10.70 -8.61 -16.02
C GLN A 235 11.36 -7.23 -15.79
N ALA A 236 11.42 -6.38 -16.82
CA ALA A 236 12.03 -5.06 -16.70
C ALA A 236 11.31 -4.15 -15.68
N ALA A 237 9.99 -4.28 -15.54
CA ALA A 237 9.23 -3.55 -14.54
C ALA A 237 9.57 -3.97 -13.10
N LEU A 238 9.93 -5.25 -12.89
CA LEU A 238 10.35 -5.78 -11.59
C LEU A 238 11.83 -5.51 -11.30
N ASP A 239 12.69 -5.55 -12.33
CA ASP A 239 14.13 -5.28 -12.23
C ASP A 239 14.44 -3.79 -12.02
N ALA A 240 13.51 -2.90 -12.41
CA ALA A 240 13.69 -1.47 -12.28
C ALA A 240 13.96 -1.06 -10.81
N PRO A 241 14.93 -0.17 -10.55
CA PRO A 241 15.19 0.37 -9.21
C PRO A 241 13.94 1.00 -8.61
N ARG A 242 13.64 0.63 -7.36
CA ARG A 242 12.46 1.10 -6.62
C ARG A 242 12.88 2.02 -5.49
N PHE A 243 12.04 2.99 -5.17
CA PHE A 243 12.13 3.69 -3.90
C PHE A 243 11.17 3.07 -2.88
N CYS A 244 11.52 3.20 -1.60
CA CYS A 244 10.67 2.85 -0.48
C CYS A 244 10.84 3.90 0.62
N ILE A 245 9.75 4.60 0.94
CA ILE A 245 9.64 5.45 2.12
C ILE A 245 9.59 4.51 3.33
N SER A 246 10.65 4.52 4.14
CA SER A 246 10.70 3.79 5.40
C SER A 246 10.54 4.71 6.61
N ALA A 247 10.01 4.16 7.70
CA ALA A 247 10.45 4.61 9.02
C ALA A 247 11.93 4.26 9.15
N GLY A 248 12.78 5.21 9.54
CA GLY A 248 14.23 5.02 9.59
C GLY A 248 14.63 3.70 10.28
N LEU A 249 15.69 3.08 9.78
CA LEU A 249 16.16 1.78 10.28
C LEU A 249 16.53 1.84 11.78
N PRO A 250 16.29 0.77 12.56
CA PRO A 250 16.63 0.71 13.98
C PRO A 250 18.14 0.80 14.30
N ASP A 251 19.02 0.71 13.31
CA ASP A 251 20.47 0.95 13.51
C ASP A 251 20.82 2.43 13.71
N SER A 252 19.85 3.36 13.55
CA SER A 252 19.97 4.69 14.14
C SER A 252 19.65 4.65 15.64
N ALA A 253 20.56 4.07 16.44
CA ALA A 253 20.49 4.03 17.91
C ALA A 253 20.56 5.42 18.60
N GLU A 254 20.31 6.51 17.86
CA GLU A 254 20.20 7.86 18.37
C GLU A 254 18.98 8.57 17.79
N LYS A 255 17.78 8.21 18.26
CA LYS A 255 16.68 9.13 18.58
C LYS A 255 15.47 8.37 19.10
N GLY A 256 14.89 8.88 20.18
CA GLY A 256 13.82 8.21 20.93
C GLY A 256 12.59 7.89 20.08
N TRP A 257 11.88 6.84 20.49
CA TRP A 257 10.65 6.32 19.89
C TRP A 257 9.44 7.30 19.92
N ASN A 258 9.67 8.59 20.18
CA ASN A 258 8.63 9.58 20.47
C ASN A 258 8.51 10.71 19.43
N ASP A 259 9.32 10.75 18.37
CA ASP A 259 9.24 11.83 17.38
C ASP A 259 8.41 11.42 16.14
N ALA A 260 7.10 11.41 16.32
CA ALA A 260 6.17 11.44 15.20
C ALA A 260 6.35 12.76 14.42
N GLY A 261 6.53 12.70 13.09
CA GLY A 261 6.65 13.91 12.25
C GLY A 261 8.08 14.36 11.92
N ASN A 262 9.07 13.46 11.99
CA ASN A 262 10.39 13.78 11.47
C ASN A 262 10.36 13.89 9.92
N PRO A 263 10.72 15.05 9.32
CA PRO A 263 10.82 15.21 7.85
C PRO A 263 11.88 14.29 7.21
N ASN A 264 12.70 13.61 8.03
CA ASN A 264 13.70 12.64 7.59
C ASN A 264 13.12 11.23 7.41
N SER A 265 11.99 11.08 6.71
CA SER A 265 11.59 9.75 6.21
C SER A 265 12.75 9.25 5.34
N GLU A 266 13.33 8.09 5.66
CA GLU A 266 14.41 7.55 4.84
C GLU A 266 13.79 7.00 3.56
N VAL A 267 14.19 7.56 2.42
CA VAL A 267 13.83 7.01 1.11
C VAL A 267 14.96 6.08 0.70
N ASN A 268 14.70 4.79 0.79
CA ASN A 268 15.65 3.76 0.37
C ASN A 268 15.48 3.53 -1.13
N PHE A 269 16.59 3.41 -1.85
CA PHE A 269 16.59 2.97 -3.23
C PHE A 269 17.11 1.54 -3.28
N GLU A 270 16.32 0.64 -3.85
CA GLU A 270 16.78 -0.70 -4.17
C GLU A 270 17.65 -0.65 -5.43
N GLU A 271 18.80 -1.32 -5.41
CA GLU A 271 19.56 -1.57 -6.64
C GLU A 271 18.74 -2.52 -7.52
N GLY A 272 18.61 -2.18 -8.81
CA GLY A 272 17.92 -3.03 -9.77
C GLY A 272 18.60 -4.41 -9.89
N ILE A 273 17.84 -5.41 -10.30
CA ILE A 273 18.33 -6.80 -10.48
C ILE A 273 18.80 -7.02 -11.92
#